data_AF-A0AAV2N354-F1
#
_entry.id   AF-A0AAV2N354-F1
#
_cell.length_a   1.000
_cell.length_b   1.000
_cell.length_c   1.000
_cell.angle_alpha   90.00
_cell.angle_beta   90.00
_cell.angle_gamma   90.00
#
_symmetry.space_group_name_H-M   'P 1'
#
loop_
_entity.id
_entity.type
_entity.pdbx_description
1 polymer ?
#
loop_
_entity_poly.entity_id
_entity_poly.type
_entity_poly.pdbx_seq_one_letter_code
_entity_poly.pdbx_strand_id
1 'polypeptide(L)'
;MEFPETGIHCSMKDCKLLDFLPFVCEHCQATFCKEHFHMISHECLKTESAKCAAEKSINFLCSKESCKETSLIEMPCVNCKQHFCLTHRHHGCLELSETEKTQKLKKWQIPKKQFAEAKAVVDQQIADSLRKSKNTAMANKVQLMRVKGSAIGPKNVPTSERCYFLVHLPLTVKNKHIGTSKGVFVNMQWTFGKCIDSMADTLKVPNNNTNAAIMNKLQLFHHSNGALIYGEMDTPLTKLFENSTIVDGQRVILEYCNNVPIDTSLYK
;
A
#
# COMPACT_ATOMS: atom_id res chain seq x y z
N MET A 1 30.98 -24.29 -10.83
CA MET A 1 31.75 -23.77 -11.97
C MET A 1 32.98 -23.12 -11.39
N GLU A 2 34.10 -23.84 -11.43
CA GLU A 2 35.41 -23.29 -11.10
C GLU A 2 35.96 -22.64 -12.37
N PHE A 3 36.37 -21.37 -12.32
CA PHE A 3 36.96 -20.64 -13.45
C PHE A 3 38.47 -20.93 -13.48
N PRO A 4 38.99 -21.82 -14.35
CA PRO A 4 40.35 -22.33 -14.18
C PRO A 4 41.44 -21.39 -14.74
N GLU A 5 41.07 -20.33 -15.47
CA GLU A 5 42.02 -19.52 -16.25
C GLU A 5 41.67 -18.02 -16.32
N THR A 6 41.02 -17.44 -15.31
CA THR A 6 40.81 -15.98 -15.30
C THR A 6 41.94 -15.28 -14.56
N GLY A 7 42.65 -14.37 -15.25
CA GLY A 7 43.69 -13.52 -14.67
C GLY A 7 45.08 -13.73 -15.30
N ILE A 8 45.93 -12.70 -15.22
CA ILE A 8 47.29 -12.71 -15.78
C ILE A 8 48.30 -12.44 -14.65
N HIS A 9 49.41 -13.16 -14.64
CA HIS A 9 50.48 -12.95 -13.66
C HIS A 9 51.28 -11.68 -13.97
N CYS A 10 51.72 -11.00 -12.92
CA CYS A 10 52.63 -9.85 -13.04
C CYS A 10 53.95 -10.27 -13.70
N SER A 11 54.45 -9.49 -14.66
CA SER A 11 55.74 -9.71 -15.33
C SER A 11 56.97 -9.38 -14.46
N MET A 12 56.77 -8.86 -13.24
CA MET A 12 57.86 -8.50 -12.33
C MET A 12 58.40 -9.76 -11.63
N LYS A 13 59.72 -9.99 -11.66
CA LYS A 13 60.34 -11.27 -11.25
C LYS A 13 60.04 -11.70 -9.82
N ASP A 14 59.89 -10.73 -8.91
CA ASP A 14 59.62 -10.98 -7.50
C ASP A 14 58.11 -11.03 -7.19
N CYS A 15 57.25 -10.74 -8.18
CA CYS A 15 55.81 -10.70 -8.02
C CYS A 15 55.15 -11.91 -8.69
N LYS A 16 54.54 -12.79 -7.89
CA LYS A 16 53.77 -13.95 -8.36
C LYS A 16 52.26 -13.74 -8.30
N LEU A 17 51.82 -12.48 -8.20
CA LEU A 17 50.41 -12.14 -8.08
C LEU A 17 49.71 -12.37 -9.42
N LEU A 18 48.61 -13.12 -9.40
CA LEU A 18 47.66 -13.26 -10.50
C LEU A 18 46.61 -12.15 -10.36
N ASP A 19 46.61 -11.20 -11.30
CA ASP A 19 45.68 -10.08 -11.30
C ASP A 19 44.56 -10.34 -12.33
N PHE A 20 43.33 -10.13 -11.90
CA PHE A 20 42.15 -10.29 -12.75
C PHE A 20 41.90 -9.04 -13.60
N LEU A 21 42.59 -7.93 -13.32
CA LEU A 21 42.54 -6.70 -14.10
C LEU A 21 43.97 -6.27 -14.52
N PRO A 22 44.58 -6.99 -15.48
CA PRO A 22 45.95 -6.75 -15.90
C PRO A 22 46.16 -5.35 -16.49
N PHE A 23 47.19 -4.65 -16.03
CA PHE A 23 47.63 -3.38 -16.62
C PHE A 23 48.75 -3.64 -17.62
N VAL A 24 48.57 -3.26 -18.88
CA VAL A 24 49.61 -3.35 -19.91
C VAL A 24 50.36 -2.03 -19.97
N CYS A 25 51.68 -2.06 -19.77
CA CYS A 25 52.50 -0.87 -19.92
C CYS A 25 52.57 -0.46 -21.39
N GLU A 26 52.22 0.78 -21.73
CA GLU A 26 52.26 1.27 -23.11
C GLU A 26 53.69 1.32 -23.71
N HIS A 27 54.71 1.42 -22.87
CA HIS A 27 56.10 1.53 -23.31
C HIS A 27 56.77 0.16 -23.52
N CYS A 28 56.66 -0.75 -22.55
CA CYS A 28 57.29 -2.07 -22.62
C CYS A 28 56.36 -3.22 -23.02
N GLN A 29 55.05 -2.97 -23.11
CA GLN A 29 53.99 -3.94 -23.46
C GLN A 29 53.87 -5.15 -22.50
N ALA A 30 54.60 -5.14 -21.38
CA ALA A 30 54.48 -6.15 -20.34
C ALA A 30 53.28 -5.87 -19.41
N THR A 31 52.77 -6.93 -18.79
CA THR A 31 51.58 -6.89 -17.94
C THR A 31 51.96 -6.88 -16.47
N PHE A 32 51.39 -5.96 -15.70
CA PHE A 32 51.70 -5.81 -14.27
C PHE A 32 50.42 -5.71 -13.44
N CYS A 33 50.55 -6.04 -12.15
CA CYS A 33 49.49 -5.82 -11.17
C CYS A 33 49.42 -4.35 -10.73
N LYS A 34 48.38 -4.00 -9.97
CA LYS A 34 48.16 -2.65 -9.41
C LYS A 34 49.35 -2.04 -8.64
N GLU A 35 50.25 -2.84 -8.08
CA GLU A 35 51.43 -2.31 -7.35
C GLU A 35 52.63 -2.06 -8.27
N HIS A 36 52.72 -2.80 -9.39
CA HIS A 36 53.89 -2.78 -10.28
C HIS A 36 53.62 -2.10 -11.65
N PHE A 37 52.39 -1.65 -11.93
CA PHE A 37 52.06 -1.00 -13.21
C PHE A 37 52.77 0.35 -13.41
N HIS A 38 53.13 1.03 -12.34
CA HIS A 38 53.79 2.34 -12.41
C HIS A 38 55.19 2.21 -13.02
N MET A 39 55.60 3.15 -13.88
CA MET A 39 56.86 3.05 -14.64
C MET A 39 58.11 2.95 -13.77
N ILE A 40 58.06 3.54 -12.57
CA ILE A 40 59.14 3.49 -11.59
C ILE A 40 59.22 2.09 -10.94
N SER A 41 58.08 1.42 -10.77
CA SER A 41 57.98 0.15 -10.03
C SER A 41 58.44 -1.07 -10.83
N HIS A 42 58.48 -0.99 -12.17
CA HIS A 42 58.90 -2.11 -13.03
C HIS A 42 60.13 -1.79 -13.89
N GLU A 43 60.89 -0.73 -13.55
CA GLU A 43 62.12 -0.31 -14.24
C GLU A 43 61.95 -0.30 -15.78
N CYS A 44 60.96 0.45 -16.26
CA CYS A 44 60.59 0.43 -17.68
C CYS A 44 61.74 0.91 -18.59
N LEU A 45 62.35 0.01 -19.36
CA LEU A 45 63.53 0.30 -20.19
C LEU A 45 63.31 1.32 -21.32
N LYS A 46 62.06 1.68 -21.67
CA LYS A 46 61.73 2.62 -22.75
C LYS A 46 61.20 3.94 -22.19
N THR A 47 62.08 4.69 -21.52
CA THR A 47 61.77 6.03 -21.02
C THR A 47 62.19 7.07 -22.05
N GLU A 48 61.33 7.37 -23.03
CA GLU A 48 61.39 8.67 -23.71
C GLU A 48 60.36 9.57 -23.06
N SER A 49 60.85 10.48 -22.21
CA SER A 49 60.07 11.41 -21.41
C SER A 49 59.15 12.29 -22.27
N ALA A 50 57.89 11.87 -22.42
CA ALA A 50 56.85 12.73 -22.95
C ALA A 50 56.48 13.77 -21.88
N LYS A 51 56.91 15.02 -22.10
CA LYS A 51 56.44 16.19 -21.34
C LYS A 51 54.94 16.31 -21.54
N CYS A 52 54.13 15.99 -20.52
CA CYS A 52 52.70 16.28 -20.52
C CYS A 52 52.50 17.79 -20.71
N ALA A 53 51.97 18.18 -21.86
CA ALA A 53 51.44 19.51 -22.08
C ALA A 53 50.34 19.74 -21.04
N ALA A 54 50.46 20.81 -20.26
CA ALA A 54 49.44 21.21 -19.30
C ALA A 54 48.15 21.54 -20.07
N GLU A 55 47.23 20.58 -20.14
CA GLU A 55 45.87 20.80 -20.62
C GLU A 55 45.20 21.81 -19.69
N LYS A 56 44.79 22.95 -20.26
CA LYS A 56 44.10 24.00 -19.52
C LYS A 56 42.79 23.42 -18.99
N SER A 57 42.71 23.19 -17.69
CA SER A 57 41.49 22.74 -17.01
C SER A 57 40.38 23.77 -17.20
N ILE A 58 39.41 23.45 -18.06
CA ILE A 58 38.23 24.27 -18.33
C ILE A 58 37.26 24.08 -17.15
N ASN A 59 36.97 25.15 -16.43
CA ASN A 59 36.01 25.14 -15.33
C ASN A 59 34.63 25.59 -15.85
N PHE A 60 33.61 24.76 -15.65
CA PHE A 60 32.22 25.03 -16.04
C PHE A 60 31.43 25.60 -14.85
N LEU A 61 30.81 26.78 -15.00
CA LEU A 61 30.06 27.46 -13.94
C LEU A 61 28.59 27.02 -13.91
N CYS A 62 28.06 26.76 -12.71
CA CYS A 62 26.65 26.41 -12.53
C CYS A 62 25.71 27.56 -12.95
N SER A 63 24.70 27.25 -13.77
CA SER A 63 23.69 28.21 -14.26
C SER A 63 22.54 28.49 -13.27
N LYS A 64 22.60 28.01 -12.02
CA LYS A 64 21.56 28.27 -11.00
C LYS A 64 21.75 29.66 -10.38
N GLU A 65 20.69 30.45 -10.32
CA GLU A 65 20.68 31.73 -9.59
C GLU A 65 21.17 31.51 -8.15
N SER A 66 22.20 32.27 -7.73
CA SER A 66 22.92 32.18 -6.45
C SER A 66 23.99 31.07 -6.28
N CYS A 67 24.27 30.23 -7.28
CA CYS A 67 25.34 29.23 -7.20
C CYS A 67 26.65 29.73 -7.84
N LYS A 68 27.78 29.56 -7.15
CA LYS A 68 29.13 29.90 -7.66
C LYS A 68 30.03 28.68 -7.89
N GLU A 69 29.47 27.48 -7.75
CA GLU A 69 30.20 26.22 -7.91
C GLU A 69 30.64 26.01 -9.36
N THR A 70 31.88 25.56 -9.53
CA THR A 70 32.47 25.23 -10.82
C THR A 70 32.85 23.77 -10.90
N SER A 71 32.50 23.10 -11.98
CA SER A 71 32.85 21.70 -12.23
C SER A 71 33.94 21.59 -13.29
N LEU A 72 34.85 20.63 -13.13
CA LEU A 72 35.87 20.29 -14.15
C LEU A 72 35.27 19.55 -15.35
N ILE A 73 34.07 19.00 -15.19
CA ILE A 73 33.35 18.22 -16.19
C ILE A 73 32.05 18.92 -16.53
N GLU A 74 31.77 19.07 -17.82
CA GLU A 74 30.49 19.60 -18.29
C GLU A 74 29.36 18.59 -18.04
N MET A 75 28.31 19.07 -17.38
CA MET A 75 27.09 18.32 -17.08
C MET A 75 25.87 19.09 -17.59
N PRO A 76 25.53 18.99 -18.88
CA PRO A 76 24.40 19.71 -19.44
C PRO A 76 23.07 19.05 -19.10
N CYS A 77 22.04 19.85 -18.83
CA CYS A 77 20.68 19.33 -18.69
C CYS A 77 20.13 18.86 -20.04
N VAL A 78 19.43 17.72 -20.05
CA VAL A 78 18.78 17.17 -21.25
C VAL A 78 17.73 18.12 -21.84
N ASN A 79 17.08 18.95 -21.01
CA ASN A 79 16.00 19.82 -21.44
C ASN A 79 16.49 21.23 -21.83
N CYS A 80 17.16 21.95 -20.90
CA CYS A 80 17.61 23.32 -21.14
C CYS A 80 19.06 23.46 -21.65
N LYS A 81 19.82 22.36 -21.72
CA LYS A 81 21.24 22.30 -22.16
C LYS A 81 22.22 23.18 -21.38
N GLN A 82 21.80 23.74 -20.24
CA GLN A 82 22.67 24.53 -19.35
C GLN A 82 23.42 23.63 -18.36
N HIS A 83 24.59 24.09 -17.90
CA HIS A 83 25.42 23.37 -16.95
C HIS A 83 24.96 23.61 -15.51
N PHE A 84 24.85 22.54 -14.73
CA PHE A 84 24.59 22.63 -13.29
C PHE A 84 25.60 21.78 -12.51
N CYS A 85 26.04 22.28 -11.35
CA CYS A 85 26.89 21.52 -10.43
C CYS A 85 26.13 20.31 -9.86
N LEU A 86 26.85 19.38 -9.20
CA LEU A 86 26.26 18.16 -8.65
C LEU A 86 25.07 18.42 -7.71
N THR A 87 25.12 19.50 -6.92
CA THR A 87 24.06 19.91 -6.00
C THR A 87 22.82 20.48 -6.70
N HIS A 88 22.98 21.01 -7.91
CA HIS A 88 21.90 21.64 -8.69
C HIS A 88 21.57 20.90 -10.00
N ARG A 89 22.08 19.68 -10.18
CA ARG A 89 21.77 18.82 -11.33
C ARG A 89 20.26 18.66 -11.53
N HIS A 90 19.51 18.56 -10.43
CA HIS A 90 18.04 18.53 -10.42
C HIS A 90 17.47 19.94 -10.16
N HIS A 91 17.37 20.76 -11.21
CA HIS A 91 16.90 22.15 -11.11
C HIS A 91 15.42 22.34 -11.48
N GLY A 92 14.62 21.26 -11.48
CA GLY A 92 13.18 21.33 -11.71
C GLY A 92 12.75 21.50 -13.19
N CYS A 93 13.67 21.58 -14.15
CA CYS A 93 13.31 21.74 -15.58
C CYS A 93 12.59 20.52 -16.20
N LEU A 94 12.65 19.36 -15.53
CA LEU A 94 11.86 18.17 -15.88
C LEU A 94 10.55 18.06 -15.09
N GLU A 95 10.33 18.94 -14.11
CA GLU A 95 9.09 18.95 -13.36
C GLU A 95 7.99 19.64 -14.18
N LEU A 96 6.91 18.91 -14.41
CA LEU A 96 5.69 19.49 -14.97
C LEU A 96 5.23 20.67 -14.11
N SER A 97 4.77 21.72 -14.76
CA SER A 97 4.18 22.88 -14.09
C SER A 97 3.02 22.45 -13.19
N GLU A 98 2.76 23.20 -12.11
CA GLU A 98 1.66 22.91 -11.20
C GLU A 98 0.30 22.88 -11.92
N THR A 99 0.16 23.67 -12.99
CA THR A 99 -1.02 23.70 -13.86
C THR A 99 -1.18 22.40 -14.65
N GLU A 100 -0.12 21.83 -15.20
CA GLU A 100 -0.15 20.53 -15.88
C GLU A 100 -0.43 19.38 -14.90
N LYS A 101 0.18 19.42 -13.71
CA LYS A 101 -0.07 18.45 -12.63
C LYS A 101 -1.55 18.44 -12.24
N THR A 102 -2.14 19.61 -12.03
CA THR A 102 -3.56 19.75 -11.66
C THR A 102 -4.52 19.37 -12.79
N GLN A 103 -4.19 19.68 -14.06
CA GLN A 103 -4.97 19.24 -15.22
C GLN A 103 -4.98 17.71 -15.35
N LYS A 104 -3.82 17.07 -15.22
CA LYS A 104 -3.71 15.60 -15.21
C LYS A 104 -4.53 15.00 -14.08
N LEU A 105 -4.46 15.57 -12.87
CA LEU A 105 -5.26 15.10 -11.73
C LEU A 105 -6.76 15.24 -11.98
N LYS A 106 -7.23 16.38 -12.51
CA LYS A 106 -8.64 16.59 -12.89
C LYS A 106 -9.11 15.55 -13.91
N LYS A 107 -8.27 15.24 -14.92
CA LYS A 107 -8.56 14.21 -15.93
C LYS A 107 -8.82 12.83 -15.29
N TRP A 108 -8.10 12.45 -14.24
CA TRP A 108 -8.34 11.19 -13.52
C TRP A 108 -9.55 11.22 -12.58
N GLN A 109 -9.89 12.40 -12.03
CA GLN A 109 -11.03 12.54 -11.11
C GLN A 109 -12.38 12.45 -11.83
N ILE A 110 -12.47 12.92 -13.09
CA ILE A 110 -13.74 12.95 -13.84
C ILE A 110 -14.32 11.53 -14.05
N PRO A 111 -13.58 10.54 -14.59
CA PRO A 111 -14.10 9.18 -14.74
C PRO A 111 -14.49 8.54 -13.40
N LYS A 112 -13.71 8.80 -12.34
CA LYS A 112 -14.00 8.30 -11.00
C LYS A 112 -15.33 8.85 -10.46
N LYS A 113 -15.61 10.12 -10.70
CA LYS A 113 -16.87 10.76 -10.30
C LYS A 113 -18.05 10.22 -11.11
N GLN A 114 -17.91 10.12 -12.44
CA GLN A 114 -18.93 9.54 -13.32
C GLN A 114 -19.28 8.10 -12.94
N PHE A 115 -18.27 7.28 -12.63
CA PHE A 115 -18.48 5.92 -12.16
C PHE A 115 -19.22 5.88 -10.81
N ALA A 116 -18.86 6.76 -9.87
CA ALA A 116 -19.53 6.84 -8.58
C ALA A 116 -21.01 7.24 -8.72
N GLU A 117 -21.31 8.20 -9.60
CA GLU A 117 -22.68 8.65 -9.89
C GLU A 117 -23.50 7.53 -10.55
N ALA A 118 -22.98 6.88 -11.59
CA ALA A 118 -23.65 5.76 -12.27
C ALA A 118 -23.89 4.58 -11.32
N LYS A 119 -22.89 4.24 -10.48
CA LYS A 119 -23.00 3.18 -9.48
C LYS A 119 -24.10 3.49 -8.45
N ALA A 120 -24.22 4.75 -8.01
CA ALA A 120 -25.24 5.15 -7.04
C ALA A 120 -26.66 4.96 -7.59
N VAL A 121 -26.90 5.27 -8.87
CA VAL A 121 -28.20 5.06 -9.53
C VAL A 121 -28.56 3.57 -9.58
N VAL A 122 -27.64 2.72 -10.00
CA VAL A 122 -27.84 1.27 -10.05
C VAL A 122 -28.07 0.70 -8.64
N ASP A 123 -27.31 1.15 -7.64
CA ASP A 123 -27.46 0.73 -6.25
C ASP A 123 -28.83 1.09 -5.66
N GLN A 124 -29.42 2.22 -6.05
CA GLN A 124 -30.77 2.63 -5.67
C GLN A 124 -31.84 1.72 -6.32
N GLN A 125 -31.74 1.49 -7.63
CA GLN A 125 -32.66 0.60 -8.34
C GLN A 125 -32.69 -0.81 -7.73
N ILE A 126 -31.51 -1.36 -7.43
CA ILE A 126 -31.39 -2.68 -6.79
C ILE A 126 -32.00 -2.67 -5.38
N ALA A 127 -31.79 -1.59 -4.60
CA ALA A 127 -32.38 -1.48 -3.26
C ALA A 127 -33.92 -1.47 -3.31
N ASP A 128 -34.51 -0.78 -4.29
CA ASP A 128 -35.96 -0.74 -4.49
C ASP A 128 -36.51 -2.10 -4.96
N SER A 129 -35.80 -2.78 -5.86
CA SER A 129 -36.15 -4.15 -6.29
C SER A 129 -36.08 -5.15 -5.12
N LEU A 130 -35.06 -5.05 -4.26
CA LEU A 130 -34.92 -5.89 -3.07
C LEU A 130 -36.07 -5.69 -2.08
N ARG A 131 -36.54 -4.44 -1.89
CA ARG A 131 -37.69 -4.13 -1.03
C ARG A 131 -39.00 -4.71 -1.56
N LYS A 132 -39.16 -4.79 -2.88
CA LYS A 132 -40.39 -5.30 -3.53
C LYS A 132 -40.38 -6.82 -3.76
N SER A 133 -39.22 -7.46 -3.71
CA SER A 133 -39.07 -8.88 -4.02
C SER A 133 -39.78 -9.76 -3.00
N LYS A 134 -40.59 -10.70 -3.49
CA LYS A 134 -41.17 -11.80 -2.69
C LYS A 134 -40.26 -13.04 -2.64
N ASN A 135 -39.22 -13.08 -3.47
CA ASN A 135 -38.28 -14.20 -3.52
C ASN A 135 -37.09 -13.93 -2.59
N THR A 136 -37.17 -14.51 -1.38
CA THR A 136 -36.20 -14.32 -0.29
C THR A 136 -34.81 -14.87 -0.62
N ALA A 137 -34.71 -16.00 -1.33
CA ALA A 137 -33.43 -16.65 -1.60
C ALA A 137 -32.54 -15.82 -2.55
N MET A 138 -33.12 -15.30 -3.65
CA MET A 138 -32.40 -14.43 -4.58
C MET A 138 -32.02 -13.10 -3.92
N ALA A 139 -32.94 -12.52 -3.13
CA ALA A 139 -32.69 -11.28 -2.40
C ALA A 139 -31.49 -11.41 -1.43
N ASN A 140 -31.41 -12.52 -0.70
CA ASN A 140 -30.30 -12.81 0.21
C ASN A 140 -28.96 -12.93 -0.55
N LYS A 141 -28.95 -13.60 -1.70
CA LYS A 141 -27.73 -13.76 -2.52
C LYS A 141 -27.22 -12.43 -3.07
N VAL A 142 -28.12 -11.58 -3.57
CA VAL A 142 -27.77 -10.23 -4.05
C VAL A 142 -27.26 -9.36 -2.91
N GLN A 143 -27.91 -9.42 -1.73
CA GLN A 143 -27.46 -8.68 -0.56
C GLN A 143 -26.05 -9.12 -0.13
N LEU A 144 -25.80 -10.41 -0.05
CA LEU A 144 -24.48 -10.97 0.28
C LEU A 144 -23.39 -10.46 -0.68
N MET A 145 -23.66 -10.43 -1.99
CA MET A 145 -22.71 -9.90 -2.98
C MET A 145 -22.39 -8.41 -2.75
N ARG A 146 -23.40 -7.59 -2.41
CA ARG A 146 -23.21 -6.16 -2.13
C ARG A 146 -22.39 -5.94 -0.85
N VAL A 147 -22.66 -6.73 0.20
CA VAL A 147 -21.88 -6.68 1.43
C VAL A 147 -20.43 -7.07 1.15
N LYS A 148 -20.19 -8.20 0.45
CA LYS A 148 -18.84 -8.64 0.07
C LYS A 148 -18.03 -7.56 -0.67
N GLY A 149 -18.65 -6.82 -1.58
CA GLY A 149 -17.99 -5.76 -2.35
C GLY A 149 -17.64 -4.49 -1.55
N SER A 150 -18.20 -4.30 -0.35
CA SER A 150 -17.99 -3.11 0.47
C SER A 150 -17.53 -3.40 1.91
N ALA A 151 -17.33 -4.68 2.23
CA ALA A 151 -17.07 -5.14 3.58
C ALA A 151 -15.66 -4.78 4.07
N ILE A 152 -15.59 -4.42 5.34
CA ILE A 152 -14.34 -4.15 6.07
C ILE A 152 -14.25 -5.16 7.21
N GLY A 153 -13.05 -5.57 7.57
CA GLY A 153 -12.87 -6.54 8.65
C GLY A 153 -11.40 -6.81 8.92
N PRO A 154 -11.12 -7.73 9.85
CA PRO A 154 -9.78 -8.02 10.31
C PRO A 154 -8.97 -8.76 9.22
N LYS A 155 -7.73 -8.32 8.99
CA LYS A 155 -6.88 -8.84 7.90
C LYS A 155 -6.42 -10.29 8.11
N ASN A 156 -6.53 -10.81 9.34
CA ASN A 156 -6.08 -12.14 9.74
C ASN A 156 -7.09 -13.26 9.42
N VAL A 157 -8.26 -12.96 8.86
CA VAL A 157 -9.28 -13.97 8.53
C VAL A 157 -9.16 -14.39 7.06
N PRO A 158 -8.92 -15.68 6.75
CA PRO A 158 -8.89 -16.21 5.39
C PRO A 158 -10.24 -16.10 4.69
N THR A 159 -10.26 -15.92 3.36
CA THR A 159 -11.49 -15.73 2.57
C THR A 159 -12.51 -16.87 2.72
N SER A 160 -12.05 -18.12 2.92
CA SER A 160 -12.90 -19.31 3.12
C SER A 160 -13.68 -19.30 4.43
N GLU A 161 -13.18 -18.59 5.44
CA GLU A 161 -13.74 -18.54 6.79
C GLU A 161 -14.50 -17.23 7.06
N ARG A 162 -14.56 -16.32 6.08
CA ARG A 162 -15.25 -15.04 6.23
C ARG A 162 -16.76 -15.24 6.13
N CYS A 163 -17.46 -14.78 7.16
CA CYS A 163 -18.88 -14.50 7.12
C CYS A 163 -19.12 -12.99 7.13
N TYR A 164 -20.15 -12.52 6.44
CA TYR A 164 -20.40 -11.13 6.12
C TYR A 164 -21.75 -10.66 6.70
N PHE A 165 -21.79 -9.44 7.22
CA PHE A 165 -23.00 -8.81 7.74
C PHE A 165 -23.09 -7.35 7.31
N LEU A 166 -24.31 -6.86 7.08
CA LEU A 166 -24.54 -5.41 6.97
C LEU A 166 -24.89 -4.89 8.36
N VAL A 167 -23.93 -4.23 9.00
CA VAL A 167 -24.06 -3.77 10.38
C VAL A 167 -24.50 -2.31 10.41
N HIS A 168 -25.63 -2.01 11.05
CA HIS A 168 -26.06 -0.67 11.39
C HIS A 168 -25.42 -0.25 12.72
N LEU A 169 -24.86 0.96 12.75
CA LEU A 169 -24.16 1.48 13.93
C LEU A 169 -25.14 2.01 15.00
N PRO A 170 -24.72 2.07 16.27
CA PRO A 170 -25.49 2.69 17.33
C PRO A 170 -25.86 4.14 16.99
N LEU A 171 -27.07 4.57 17.35
CA LEU A 171 -27.54 5.95 17.07
C LEU A 171 -26.71 7.01 17.80
N THR A 172 -26.08 6.61 18.90
CA THR A 172 -25.20 7.44 19.73
C THR A 172 -23.84 7.69 19.07
N VAL A 173 -23.39 6.83 18.15
CA VAL A 173 -22.06 6.88 17.54
C VAL A 173 -22.17 7.34 16.08
N LYS A 174 -21.87 8.61 15.83
CA LYS A 174 -21.82 9.15 14.46
C LYS A 174 -20.39 9.14 13.92
N ASN A 175 -20.11 8.25 12.98
CA ASN A 175 -18.82 8.19 12.29
C ASN A 175 -18.95 8.66 10.84
N LYS A 176 -18.42 9.86 10.54
CA LYS A 176 -18.48 10.47 9.19
C LYS A 176 -17.84 9.60 8.09
N HIS A 177 -16.87 8.75 8.43
CA HIS A 177 -16.19 7.91 7.44
C HIS A 177 -16.91 6.58 7.15
N ILE A 178 -17.76 6.12 8.08
CA ILE A 178 -18.41 4.81 8.01
C ILE A 178 -19.88 4.92 7.57
N GLY A 179 -20.56 6.02 7.91
CA GLY A 179 -21.98 6.22 7.60
C GLY A 179 -22.92 5.57 8.62
N THR A 180 -24.18 5.32 8.24
CA THR A 180 -25.21 4.71 9.11
C THR A 180 -25.13 3.19 9.16
N SER A 181 -24.63 2.56 8.10
CA SER A 181 -24.41 1.13 8.00
C SER A 181 -23.19 0.81 7.17
N LYS A 182 -22.54 -0.31 7.49
CA LYS A 182 -21.36 -0.78 6.78
C LYS A 182 -21.31 -2.29 6.73
N GLY A 183 -20.85 -2.82 5.59
CA GLY A 183 -20.51 -4.24 5.49
C GLY A 183 -19.34 -4.57 6.39
N VAL A 184 -19.47 -5.59 7.22
CA VAL A 184 -18.39 -6.11 8.07
C VAL A 184 -18.25 -7.60 7.84
N PHE A 185 -17.01 -8.11 7.88
CA PHE A 185 -16.77 -9.55 7.89
C PHE A 185 -16.07 -10.01 9.16
N VAL A 186 -16.39 -11.21 9.62
CA VAL A 186 -15.82 -11.88 10.80
C VAL A 186 -15.49 -13.33 10.46
N ASN A 187 -14.73 -14.02 11.32
CA ASN A 187 -14.48 -15.44 11.15
C ASN A 187 -15.70 -16.26 11.60
N MET A 188 -16.16 -17.18 10.77
CA MET A 188 -17.30 -18.06 11.03
C MET A 188 -17.09 -19.00 12.23
N GLN A 189 -15.86 -19.29 12.61
CA GLN A 189 -15.52 -20.16 13.74
C GLN A 189 -15.43 -19.44 15.09
N TRP A 190 -15.50 -18.10 15.11
CA TRP A 190 -15.41 -17.35 16.36
C TRP A 190 -16.68 -17.47 17.21
N THR A 191 -16.52 -17.27 18.52
CA THR A 191 -17.64 -17.11 19.44
C THR A 191 -18.38 -15.81 19.15
N PHE A 192 -19.67 -15.77 19.49
CA PHE A 192 -20.51 -14.61 19.23
C PHE A 192 -19.99 -13.33 19.89
N GLY A 193 -19.48 -13.42 21.13
CA GLY A 193 -18.83 -12.30 21.82
C GLY A 193 -17.62 -11.76 21.05
N LYS A 194 -16.73 -12.64 20.60
CA LYS A 194 -15.55 -12.25 19.80
C LYS A 194 -15.93 -11.62 18.46
N CYS A 195 -17.03 -12.06 17.85
CA CYS A 195 -17.59 -11.42 16.66
C CYS A 195 -18.04 -9.98 16.95
N ILE A 196 -18.75 -9.75 18.06
CA ILE A 196 -19.17 -8.39 18.48
C ILE A 196 -17.95 -7.51 18.75
N ASP A 197 -16.94 -8.03 19.47
CA ASP A 197 -15.70 -7.31 19.74
C ASP A 197 -15.00 -6.89 18.44
N SER A 198 -14.83 -7.84 17.51
CA SER A 198 -14.20 -7.56 16.22
C SER A 198 -15.02 -6.57 15.37
N MET A 199 -16.36 -6.62 15.43
CA MET A 199 -17.22 -5.67 14.73
C MET A 199 -17.10 -4.27 15.34
N ALA A 200 -17.10 -4.18 16.67
CA ALA A 200 -16.97 -2.93 17.39
C ALA A 200 -15.62 -2.25 17.09
N ASP A 201 -14.52 -3.00 17.14
CA ASP A 201 -13.18 -2.52 16.79
C ASP A 201 -13.11 -2.03 15.34
N THR A 202 -13.65 -2.81 14.41
CA THR A 202 -13.65 -2.47 12.98
C THR A 202 -14.47 -1.20 12.70
N LEU A 203 -15.61 -1.04 13.38
CA LEU A 203 -16.50 0.10 13.23
C LEU A 203 -16.13 1.29 14.13
N LYS A 204 -15.09 1.16 14.96
CA LYS A 204 -14.68 2.13 15.99
C LYS A 204 -15.82 2.50 16.94
N VAL A 205 -16.61 1.49 17.33
CA VAL A 205 -17.67 1.61 18.33
C VAL A 205 -17.08 1.20 19.69
N PRO A 206 -17.22 2.01 20.74
CA PRO A 206 -16.67 1.66 22.05
C PRO A 206 -17.38 0.43 22.64
N ASN A 207 -16.65 -0.62 22.96
CA ASN A 207 -17.21 -1.82 23.55
C ASN A 207 -16.56 -2.09 24.92
N ASN A 208 -17.37 -1.97 25.97
CA ASN A 208 -16.93 -2.14 27.36
C ASN A 208 -17.66 -3.32 28.03
N ASN A 209 -18.13 -4.30 27.26
CA ASN A 209 -18.96 -5.41 27.73
C ASN A 209 -18.31 -6.29 28.83
N THR A 210 -17.00 -6.18 29.02
CA THR A 210 -16.24 -6.84 30.09
C THR A 210 -16.47 -6.24 31.47
N ASN A 211 -16.94 -4.99 31.56
CA ASN A 211 -17.22 -4.34 32.84
C ASN A 211 -18.63 -4.69 33.33
N ALA A 212 -18.71 -5.44 34.42
CA ALA A 212 -19.97 -5.89 35.03
C ALA A 212 -20.85 -4.73 35.56
N ALA A 213 -20.29 -3.53 35.76
CA ALA A 213 -21.03 -2.35 36.23
C ALA A 213 -21.81 -1.63 35.12
N ILE A 214 -21.61 -1.99 33.85
CA ILE A 214 -22.30 -1.35 32.73
C ILE A 214 -23.68 -1.98 32.56
N MET A 215 -24.71 -1.15 32.71
CA MET A 215 -26.09 -1.54 32.48
C MET A 215 -26.30 -1.89 31.01
N ASN A 216 -26.02 -0.95 30.10
CA ASN A 216 -26.29 -1.10 28.67
C ASN A 216 -25.10 -1.72 27.93
N LYS A 217 -25.16 -3.04 27.71
CA LYS A 217 -24.14 -3.77 26.95
C LYS A 217 -24.36 -3.62 25.46
N LEU A 218 -23.27 -3.62 24.70
CA LEU A 218 -23.29 -3.62 23.26
C LEU A 218 -23.75 -5.00 22.76
N GLN A 219 -24.88 -5.03 22.06
CA GLN A 219 -25.51 -6.27 21.61
C GLN A 219 -25.88 -6.19 20.14
N LEU A 220 -26.16 -7.35 19.55
CA LEU A 220 -26.52 -7.49 18.14
C LEU A 220 -27.99 -7.89 18.00
N PHE A 221 -28.71 -7.18 17.14
CA PHE A 221 -30.14 -7.33 16.91
C PHE A 221 -30.45 -7.58 15.44
N HIS A 222 -31.54 -8.26 15.16
CA HIS A 222 -32.04 -8.43 13.81
C HIS A 222 -32.66 -7.13 13.30
N HIS A 223 -32.29 -6.71 12.09
CA HIS A 223 -32.88 -5.51 11.47
C HIS A 223 -34.36 -5.70 11.09
N SER A 224 -34.81 -6.93 10.84
CA SER A 224 -36.17 -7.22 10.38
C SER A 224 -37.25 -7.09 11.46
N ASN A 225 -36.92 -7.43 12.70
CA ASN A 225 -37.89 -7.48 13.81
C ASN A 225 -37.40 -6.80 15.10
N GLY A 226 -36.16 -6.32 15.15
CA GLY A 226 -35.60 -5.65 16.32
C GLY A 226 -35.29 -6.59 17.50
N ALA A 227 -35.44 -7.90 17.31
CA ALA A 227 -35.19 -8.89 18.34
C ALA A 227 -33.69 -9.11 18.54
N LEU A 228 -33.30 -9.41 19.78
CA LEU A 228 -31.95 -9.81 20.12
C LEU A 228 -31.60 -11.11 19.38
N ILE A 229 -30.45 -11.15 18.70
CA ILE A 229 -30.05 -12.34 17.93
C ILE A 229 -29.74 -13.50 18.86
N TYR A 230 -28.91 -13.24 19.89
CA TYR A 230 -28.48 -14.28 20.81
C TYR A 230 -27.88 -13.67 22.08
N GLY A 231 -28.14 -14.30 23.23
CA GLY A 231 -27.72 -13.80 24.56
C GLY A 231 -26.44 -14.44 25.11
N GLU A 232 -26.09 -15.66 24.69
CA GLU A 232 -24.90 -16.35 25.19
C GLU A 232 -23.67 -16.02 24.32
N MET A 233 -22.66 -15.41 24.93
CA MET A 233 -21.49 -14.89 24.20
C MET A 233 -20.47 -15.98 23.83
N ASP A 234 -20.53 -17.14 24.47
CA ASP A 234 -19.56 -18.24 24.31
C ASP A 234 -19.90 -19.20 23.16
N THR A 235 -21.08 -19.06 22.56
CA THR A 235 -21.53 -19.94 21.49
C THR A 235 -20.82 -19.60 20.17
N PRO A 236 -20.25 -20.59 19.45
CA PRO A 236 -19.65 -20.37 18.15
C PRO A 236 -20.71 -19.97 17.12
N LEU A 237 -20.34 -19.08 16.19
CA LEU A 237 -21.24 -18.56 15.18
C LEU A 237 -21.79 -19.66 14.25
N THR A 238 -21.05 -20.75 14.04
CA THR A 238 -21.50 -21.93 13.28
C THR A 238 -22.82 -22.51 13.78
N LYS A 239 -23.00 -22.64 15.10
CA LYS A 239 -24.25 -23.14 15.70
C LYS A 239 -25.44 -22.23 15.41
N LEU A 240 -25.20 -20.92 15.30
CA LEU A 240 -26.24 -19.95 14.97
C LEU A 240 -26.68 -20.05 13.50
N PHE A 241 -25.79 -20.47 12.60
CA PHE A 241 -26.15 -20.79 11.22
C PHE A 241 -26.93 -22.09 11.12
N GLU A 242 -26.51 -23.13 11.85
CA GLU A 242 -27.20 -24.43 11.88
C GLU A 242 -28.65 -24.28 12.39
N ASN A 243 -28.85 -23.48 13.43
CA ASN A 243 -30.17 -23.17 13.97
C ASN A 243 -30.97 -22.16 13.12
N SER A 244 -30.43 -21.72 11.98
CA SER A 244 -31.03 -20.69 11.11
C SER A 244 -31.39 -19.39 11.83
N THR A 245 -30.73 -19.10 12.96
CA THR A 245 -30.93 -17.87 13.74
C THR A 245 -30.36 -16.69 12.97
N ILE A 246 -29.21 -16.88 12.32
CA ILE A 246 -28.52 -15.85 11.54
C ILE A 246 -28.15 -16.38 10.16
N VAL A 247 -28.07 -15.50 9.15
CA VAL A 247 -27.74 -15.83 7.76
C VAL A 247 -26.57 -14.98 7.26
N ASP A 248 -25.68 -15.59 6.46
CA ASP A 248 -24.58 -14.86 5.82
C ASP A 248 -25.11 -13.78 4.87
N GLY A 249 -24.68 -12.54 5.09
CA GLY A 249 -25.15 -11.34 4.39
C GLY A 249 -26.36 -10.67 5.03
N GLN A 250 -26.84 -11.13 6.19
CA GLN A 250 -27.99 -10.53 6.89
C GLN A 250 -27.70 -9.09 7.37
N ARG A 251 -28.78 -8.31 7.53
CA ARG A 251 -28.73 -6.99 8.16
C ARG A 251 -28.91 -7.12 9.66
N VAL A 252 -27.99 -6.51 10.39
CA VAL A 252 -27.94 -6.57 11.86
C VAL A 252 -27.74 -5.15 12.41
N ILE A 253 -28.26 -4.91 13.60
CA ILE A 253 -28.14 -3.64 14.31
C ILE A 253 -27.23 -3.87 15.51
N LEU A 254 -26.20 -3.04 15.64
CA LEU A 254 -25.31 -3.00 16.78
C LEU A 254 -25.72 -1.82 17.66
N GLU A 255 -26.15 -2.05 18.90
CA GLU A 255 -26.63 -0.99 19.81
C GLU A 255 -26.45 -1.39 21.29
N TYR A 256 -26.36 -0.38 22.17
CA TYR A 256 -26.30 -0.57 23.61
C TYR A 256 -27.72 -0.74 24.18
N CYS A 257 -28.04 -1.92 24.70
CA CYS A 257 -29.37 -2.19 25.25
C CYS A 257 -29.33 -3.19 26.41
N ASN A 258 -30.42 -3.23 27.17
CA ASN A 258 -30.65 -4.18 28.28
C ASN A 258 -31.59 -5.30 27.85
N ASN A 259 -31.26 -6.01 26.76
CA ASN A 259 -32.08 -7.10 26.20
C ASN A 259 -33.50 -6.70 25.75
N VAL A 260 -33.79 -5.40 25.57
CA VAL A 260 -35.10 -4.94 25.08
C VAL A 260 -35.08 -4.91 23.56
N PRO A 261 -36.17 -5.29 22.87
CA PRO A 261 -36.27 -5.13 21.43
C PRO A 261 -36.09 -3.68 20.99
N ILE A 262 -35.43 -3.48 19.86
CA ILE A 262 -35.09 -2.15 19.35
C ILE A 262 -36.07 -1.74 18.25
N ASP A 263 -36.48 -0.47 18.24
CA ASP A 263 -37.21 0.11 17.12
C ASP A 263 -36.32 0.19 15.88
N THR A 264 -36.59 -0.68 14.91
CA THR A 264 -35.83 -0.80 13.66
C THR A 264 -36.06 0.37 12.71
N SER A 265 -37.13 1.15 12.89
CA SER A 265 -37.47 2.29 12.03
C SER A 265 -36.43 3.42 12.07
N LEU A 266 -35.65 3.47 13.17
CA LEU A 266 -34.56 4.40 13.38
C LEU A 266 -33.29 4.04 12.58
N TYR A 267 -33.19 2.80 12.07
CA TYR A 267 -32.03 2.28 11.38
C TYR A 267 -32.36 2.06 9.90
N LYS A 268 -32.16 3.09 9.08
CA LYS A 268 -32.41 3.07 7.63
C LYS A 268 -31.15 2.77 6.80
#